data_AF-A0A8C6W9C2-F1
#
_entry.id   AF-A0A8C6W9C2-F1
#
_cell.length_a   1.000
_cell.length_b   1.000
_cell.length_c   1.000
_cell.angle_alpha   90.00
_cell.angle_beta   90.00
_cell.angle_gamma   90.00
#
_symmetry.space_group_name_H-M   'P 1'
#
loop_
_entity.id
_entity.type
_entity.pdbx_description
1 polymer ?
#
loop_
_entity_poly.entity_id
_entity_poly.type
_entity_poly.pdbx_seq_one_letter_code
_entity_poly.pdbx_strand_id
1 'polypeptide(L)'
;HACPLLTPSPTMFVSLLQNVKLLEQFVCAHTGIIFHAPYTGVCMKQHKKLTQAIQKARECGLLSQYIPHVEPRDLDFSTSHGAVSATPPAPTLASGDPWYPWYNWQQPPERELSRLRRLYQGNLLEESGPPPESMPAVPPPPPAETSSEQTSHQSA
;
A
#
# COMPACT_ATOMS: atom_id res chain seq x y z
N HIS A 1 -40.70 -16.19 -6.78
CA HIS A 1 -40.73 -15.76 -5.37
C HIS A 1 -40.01 -14.43 -5.24
N ALA A 2 -40.70 -13.38 -4.81
CA ALA A 2 -40.08 -12.08 -4.55
C ALA A 2 -39.20 -12.18 -3.29
N CYS A 3 -37.97 -11.68 -3.38
CA CYS A 3 -37.04 -11.67 -2.26
C CYS A 3 -37.47 -10.59 -1.24
N PRO A 4 -37.67 -10.92 0.04
CA PRO A 4 -38.24 -10.01 1.05
C PRO A 4 -37.39 -8.77 1.34
N LEU A 5 -36.13 -8.74 0.89
CA LEU A 5 -35.23 -7.59 1.02
C LEU A 5 -35.21 -6.69 -0.23
N LEU A 6 -35.98 -6.97 -1.29
CA LEU A 6 -36.00 -6.18 -2.52
C LEU A 6 -36.83 -4.89 -2.38
N THR A 7 -36.32 -3.92 -1.62
CA THR A 7 -36.54 -2.51 -1.98
C THR A 7 -35.19 -1.93 -2.44
N PRO A 8 -35.07 -1.48 -3.70
CA PRO A 8 -33.80 -1.10 -4.30
C PRO A 8 -33.45 0.33 -3.90
N SER A 9 -32.98 0.54 -2.66
CA SER A 9 -32.50 1.85 -2.22
C SER A 9 -31.03 1.79 -1.80
N PRO A 10 -30.15 2.70 -2.27
CA PRO A 10 -28.76 2.79 -1.82
C PRO A 10 -28.64 3.09 -0.31
N THR A 11 -29.66 3.69 0.30
CA THR A 11 -29.73 3.94 1.75
C THR A 11 -29.82 2.65 2.57
N MET A 12 -30.32 1.54 2.00
CA MET A 12 -30.42 0.25 2.71
C MET A 12 -29.06 -0.40 3.00
N PHE A 13 -28.03 -0.22 2.16
CA PHE A 13 -26.72 -0.84 2.41
C PHE A 13 -25.97 -0.16 3.56
N VAL A 14 -26.07 1.16 3.65
CA VAL A 14 -25.54 1.95 4.78
C VAL A 14 -26.31 1.61 6.06
N SER A 15 -27.63 1.48 5.96
CA SER A 15 -28.49 1.02 7.05
C SER A 15 -28.15 -0.41 7.49
N LEU A 16 -27.83 -1.33 6.58
CA LEU A 16 -27.51 -2.73 6.92
C LEU A 16 -26.29 -2.85 7.83
N LEU A 17 -25.26 -2.02 7.61
CA LEU A 17 -24.04 -2.00 8.43
C LEU A 17 -24.31 -1.51 9.86
N GLN A 18 -25.23 -0.57 10.03
CA GLN A 18 -25.58 -0.02 11.34
C GLN A 18 -26.61 -0.86 12.09
N ASN A 19 -27.41 -1.66 11.37
CA ASN A 19 -28.46 -2.51 11.95
C ASN A 19 -27.94 -3.90 12.31
N VAL A 20 -27.15 -3.97 13.38
CA VAL A 20 -26.61 -5.24 13.94
C VAL A 20 -27.72 -6.27 14.17
N LYS A 21 -28.88 -5.85 14.68
CA LYS A 21 -30.04 -6.72 14.94
C LYS A 21 -30.59 -7.39 13.68
N LEU A 22 -30.53 -6.73 12.53
CA LEU A 22 -30.94 -7.31 11.25
C LEU A 22 -29.90 -8.32 10.76
N LEU A 23 -28.61 -7.97 10.88
CA LEU A 23 -27.52 -8.86 10.48
C LEU A 23 -27.47 -10.16 11.29
N GLU A 24 -27.74 -10.09 12.60
CA GLU A 24 -27.80 -11.24 13.51
C GLU A 24 -28.77 -12.33 13.04
N GLN A 25 -29.89 -11.97 12.40
CA GLN A 25 -30.90 -12.92 11.91
C GLN A 25 -30.39 -13.84 10.79
N PHE A 26 -29.36 -13.42 10.06
CA PHE A 26 -28.77 -14.17 8.95
C PHE A 26 -27.55 -15.00 9.37
N VAL A 27 -27.25 -15.05 10.67
CA VAL A 27 -26.14 -15.80 11.26
C VAL A 27 -26.67 -16.81 12.27
N CYS A 28 -26.12 -18.03 12.25
CA CYS A 28 -26.46 -19.03 13.26
C CYS A 28 -25.93 -18.62 14.64
N ALA A 29 -26.81 -18.54 15.64
CA ALA A 29 -26.45 -18.15 17.01
C ALA A 29 -25.46 -19.12 17.70
N HIS A 30 -25.39 -20.37 17.26
CA HIS A 30 -24.52 -21.39 17.87
C HIS A 30 -23.16 -21.53 17.17
N THR A 31 -23.12 -21.39 15.84
CA THR A 31 -21.89 -21.61 15.07
C THR A 31 -21.24 -20.32 14.56
N GLY A 32 -21.96 -19.20 14.54
CA GLY A 32 -21.50 -17.96 13.94
C GLY A 32 -21.38 -18.02 12.40
N ILE A 33 -21.92 -19.06 11.77
CA ILE A 33 -21.88 -19.24 10.31
C ILE A 33 -23.05 -18.49 9.67
N ILE A 34 -22.78 -17.79 8.56
CA ILE A 34 -23.81 -17.08 7.77
C ILE A 34 -24.65 -18.11 7.01
N PHE A 35 -25.97 -18.01 7.10
CA PHE A 35 -26.87 -18.90 6.37
C PHE A 35 -26.76 -18.73 4.85
N HIS A 36 -26.84 -19.83 4.10
CA HIS A 36 -26.76 -19.81 2.64
C HIS A 36 -28.00 -19.17 1.99
N ALA A 37 -27.85 -18.63 0.78
CA ALA A 37 -28.92 -17.92 0.08
C ALA A 37 -30.23 -18.74 -0.08
N PRO A 38 -30.21 -20.04 -0.46
CA PRO A 38 -31.43 -20.85 -0.49
C PRO A 38 -32.15 -20.99 0.86
N TYR A 39 -31.40 -21.02 1.98
CA TYR A 39 -31.98 -21.12 3.32
C TYR A 39 -32.70 -19.84 3.76
N THR A 40 -32.11 -18.70 3.39
CA THR A 40 -32.61 -17.36 3.75
C THR A 40 -33.65 -16.82 2.77
N GLY A 41 -33.77 -17.41 1.59
CA GLY A 41 -34.65 -16.95 0.52
C GLY A 41 -34.20 -15.65 -0.14
N VAL A 42 -32.97 -15.18 0.11
CA VAL A 42 -32.46 -13.94 -0.47
C VAL A 42 -31.81 -14.15 -1.84
N CYS A 43 -31.93 -13.19 -2.76
CA CYS A 43 -31.27 -13.28 -4.05
C CYS A 43 -29.74 -13.18 -3.91
N MET A 44 -28.98 -13.81 -4.81
CA MET A 44 -27.50 -13.85 -4.72
C MET A 44 -26.85 -12.47 -4.66
N LYS A 45 -27.41 -11.47 -5.36
CA LYS A 45 -26.93 -10.08 -5.32
C LYS A 45 -27.04 -9.47 -3.92
N GLN A 46 -28.15 -9.74 -3.21
CA GLN A 46 -28.36 -9.27 -1.85
C GLN A 46 -27.59 -10.10 -0.85
N HIS A 47 -27.52 -11.42 -1.04
CA HIS A 47 -26.70 -12.30 -0.22
C HIS A 47 -25.22 -11.85 -0.23
N LYS A 48 -24.65 -11.50 -1.39
CA LYS A 48 -23.29 -10.97 -1.48
C LYS A 48 -23.10 -9.67 -0.68
N LYS A 49 -24.05 -8.73 -0.79
CA LYS A 49 -24.02 -7.47 -0.03
C LYS A 49 -24.14 -7.72 1.48
N LEU A 50 -25.00 -8.66 1.86
CA LEU A 50 -25.24 -9.04 3.24
C LEU A 50 -23.99 -9.68 3.86
N THR A 51 -23.33 -10.61 3.17
CA THR A 51 -22.06 -11.20 3.61
C THR A 51 -20.98 -10.14 3.80
N GLN A 52 -20.85 -9.18 2.88
CA GLN A 52 -19.93 -8.06 3.01
C GLN A 52 -20.27 -7.16 4.21
N ALA A 53 -21.56 -6.90 4.45
CA ALA A 53 -21.99 -6.10 5.58
C ALA A 53 -21.75 -6.79 6.93
N ILE A 54 -22.03 -8.10 7.03
CA ILE A 54 -21.71 -8.92 8.21
C ILE A 54 -20.22 -8.91 8.48
N GLN A 55 -19.40 -9.13 7.44
CA GLN A 55 -17.95 -9.13 7.57
C GLN A 55 -17.41 -7.79 8.06
N LYS A 56 -17.87 -6.68 7.45
CA LYS A 56 -17.50 -5.33 7.89
C LYS A 56 -17.98 -5.02 9.30
N ALA A 57 -19.18 -5.47 9.69
CA ALA A 57 -19.68 -5.30 11.06
C ALA A 57 -18.83 -6.07 12.09
N ARG A 58 -18.31 -7.25 11.74
CA ARG A 58 -17.34 -8.00 12.58
C ARG A 58 -16.01 -7.27 12.70
N GLU A 59 -15.48 -6.77 11.59
CA GLU A 59 -14.22 -6.00 11.56
C GLU A 59 -14.31 -4.70 12.37
N CYS A 60 -15.47 -4.05 12.37
CA CYS A 60 -15.75 -2.87 13.19
C CYS A 60 -16.15 -3.19 14.64
N GLY A 61 -16.22 -4.46 15.04
CA GLY A 61 -16.62 -4.86 16.40
C GLY A 61 -18.11 -4.64 16.72
N LEU A 62 -18.96 -4.37 15.72
CA LEU A 62 -20.40 -4.17 15.89
C LEU A 62 -21.16 -5.50 16.03
N LEU A 63 -20.65 -6.58 15.42
CA LEU A 63 -21.26 -7.91 15.47
C LEU A 63 -20.33 -8.88 16.21
N SER A 64 -20.84 -9.56 17.24
CA SER A 64 -20.07 -10.57 17.96
C SER A 64 -19.72 -11.76 17.05
N GLN A 65 -18.50 -12.27 17.22
CA GLN A 65 -17.99 -13.46 16.54
C GLN A 65 -17.01 -14.15 17.49
N TYR A 66 -16.98 -15.48 17.47
CA TYR A 66 -15.96 -16.23 18.18
C TYR A 66 -14.59 -15.94 17.57
N ILE A 67 -13.70 -15.38 18.39
CA ILE A 67 -12.29 -15.17 18.07
C ILE A 67 -11.51 -16.17 18.93
N PRO A 68 -10.82 -17.16 18.33
CA PRO A 68 -10.04 -18.10 19.09
C PRO A 68 -8.87 -17.38 19.78
N HIS A 69 -8.53 -17.84 20.98
CA HIS A 69 -7.22 -17.53 21.55
C HIS A 69 -6.15 -18.18 20.67
N VAL A 70 -5.15 -17.41 20.24
CA VAL A 70 -4.03 -17.88 19.44
C VAL A 70 -2.76 -17.57 20.21
N GLU A 71 -1.89 -18.56 20.33
CA GLU A 71 -0.60 -18.37 21.00
C GLU A 71 0.25 -17.32 20.28
N PRO A 72 1.08 -16.57 21.01
CA PRO A 72 2.03 -15.65 20.41
C PRO A 72 2.92 -16.32 19.38
N ARG A 73 3.33 -15.56 18.37
CA ARG A 73 4.20 -16.05 17.28
C ARG A 73 5.56 -16.52 17.79
N ASP A 74 6.15 -15.73 18.69
CA ASP A 74 7.49 -15.95 19.23
C ASP A 74 7.39 -16.30 20.72
N LEU A 75 8.29 -17.18 21.19
CA LEU A 75 8.32 -17.62 22.58
C LEU A 75 9.04 -16.60 23.48
N ASP A 76 10.06 -15.96 22.94
CA ASP A 76 10.84 -14.91 23.58
C ASP A 76 10.57 -13.55 22.92
N PHE A 77 10.35 -12.55 23.75
CA PHE A 77 10.14 -11.16 23.30
C PHE A 77 11.41 -10.32 23.47
N SER A 78 12.58 -10.97 23.47
CA SER A 78 13.86 -10.28 23.67
C SER A 78 14.24 -9.50 22.42
N THR A 79 14.40 -8.18 22.58
CA THR A 79 14.87 -7.29 21.52
C THR A 79 16.37 -7.03 21.59
N SER A 80 17.13 -7.89 22.28
CA SER A 80 18.58 -7.76 22.44
C SER A 80 19.37 -8.17 21.20
N HIS A 81 18.74 -8.81 20.22
CA HIS A 81 19.43 -9.28 19.01
C HIS A 81 19.79 -8.11 18.08
N GLY A 82 20.98 -8.17 17.49
CA GLY A 82 21.53 -7.15 16.59
C GLY A 82 20.59 -6.71 15.46
N ALA A 83 19.76 -7.62 14.95
CA ALA A 83 18.84 -7.35 13.84
C ALA A 83 17.65 -6.42 14.19
N VAL A 84 17.27 -6.37 15.47
CA VAL A 84 16.16 -5.50 15.94
C VAL A 84 16.66 -4.35 16.81
N SER A 85 17.91 -4.43 17.29
CA SER A 85 18.60 -3.36 17.98
C SER A 85 19.36 -2.44 17.01
N ALA A 86 19.83 -1.28 17.50
CA ALA A 86 20.69 -0.41 16.72
C ALA A 86 22.03 -1.10 16.40
N THR A 87 22.29 -1.33 15.11
CA THR A 87 23.60 -1.83 14.66
C THR A 87 24.61 -0.66 14.65
N PRO A 88 25.79 -0.80 15.28
CA PRO A 88 26.81 0.24 15.25
C PRO A 88 27.17 0.63 13.81
N PRO A 89 27.25 1.94 13.48
CA PRO A 89 27.53 2.38 12.13
C PRO A 89 28.96 2.04 11.74
N ALA A 90 29.15 1.60 10.49
CA ALA A 90 30.49 1.41 9.95
C ALA A 90 31.21 2.75 9.77
N PRO A 91 32.55 2.79 9.79
CA PRO A 91 33.31 4.03 9.59
C PRO A 91 32.97 4.75 8.28
N THR A 92 32.75 4.01 7.19
CA THR A 92 32.35 4.57 5.88
C THR A 92 31.00 5.26 5.93
N LEU A 93 30.06 4.73 6.72
CA LEU A 93 28.76 5.38 6.94
C LEU A 93 28.91 6.69 7.74
N ALA A 94 29.87 6.76 8.66
CA ALA A 94 30.14 7.97 9.44
C ALA A 94 30.85 9.07 8.61
N SER A 95 31.69 8.68 7.64
CA SER A 95 32.33 9.63 6.72
C SER A 95 31.43 10.04 5.54
N GLY A 96 30.33 9.32 5.30
CA GLY A 96 29.46 9.53 4.15
C GLY A 96 30.00 8.89 2.85
N ASP A 97 31.06 8.10 2.95
CA ASP A 97 31.63 7.39 1.81
C ASP A 97 30.80 6.14 1.47
N PRO A 98 30.79 5.71 0.21
CA PRO A 98 30.24 4.41 -0.15
C PRO A 98 30.96 3.29 0.59
N TRP A 99 30.26 2.18 0.81
CA TRP A 99 30.81 1.04 1.56
C TRP A 99 32.13 0.49 0.97
N TYR A 100 32.28 0.57 -0.36
CA TYR A 100 33.50 0.19 -1.04
C TYR A 100 34.00 1.31 -1.97
N PRO A 101 35.33 1.50 -2.09
CA PRO A 101 35.90 2.57 -2.92
C PRO A 101 35.56 2.48 -4.41
N TRP A 102 35.32 1.26 -4.92
CA TRP A 102 35.02 1.00 -6.33
C TRP A 102 33.56 1.32 -6.72
N TYR A 103 32.71 1.73 -5.77
CA TYR A 103 31.41 2.33 -6.08
C TYR A 103 31.53 3.75 -6.64
N ASN A 104 32.58 4.49 -6.27
CA ASN A 104 32.86 5.78 -6.85
C ASN A 104 33.49 5.62 -8.23
N TRP A 105 33.14 6.51 -9.16
CA TRP A 105 33.82 6.59 -10.44
C TRP A 105 35.29 6.96 -10.22
N GLN A 106 36.19 6.16 -10.79
CA GLN A 106 37.63 6.41 -10.77
C GLN A 106 38.13 6.43 -12.21
N GLN A 107 38.72 7.54 -12.63
CA GLN A 107 39.29 7.66 -13.98
C GLN A 107 40.51 6.73 -14.09
N PRO A 108 40.52 5.76 -15.01
CA PRO A 108 41.67 4.87 -15.18
C PRO A 108 42.89 5.61 -15.76
N PRO A 109 44.11 5.08 -15.56
CA PRO A 109 45.31 5.67 -16.15
C PRO A 109 45.29 5.67 -17.68
N GLU A 110 45.78 6.76 -18.28
CA GLU A 110 45.77 6.95 -19.73
C GLU A 110 46.50 5.84 -20.52
N ARG A 111 47.52 5.23 -19.91
CA ARG A 111 48.25 4.09 -20.50
C ARG A 111 47.33 2.88 -20.71
N GLU A 112 46.42 2.63 -19.78
CA GLU A 112 45.47 1.51 -19.86
C GLU A 112 44.36 1.81 -20.85
N LEU A 113 43.85 3.05 -20.84
CA LEU A 113 42.92 3.54 -21.86
C LEU A 113 43.51 3.41 -23.26
N SER A 114 44.77 3.82 -23.47
CA SER A 114 45.48 3.68 -24.74
C SER A 114 45.61 2.21 -25.19
N ARG A 115 45.88 1.30 -24.24
CA ARG A 115 45.93 -0.15 -24.52
C ARG A 115 44.56 -0.67 -24.98
N LEU A 116 43.47 -0.24 -24.32
CA LEU A 116 42.09 -0.60 -24.68
C LEU A 116 41.67 0.00 -26.03
N ARG A 117 41.95 1.27 -26.28
CA ARG A 117 41.69 1.93 -27.57
C ARG A 117 42.39 1.22 -28.71
N ARG A 118 43.60 0.70 -28.49
CA ARG A 118 44.33 -0.12 -29.47
C ARG A 118 43.71 -1.51 -29.66
N LEU A 119 43.21 -2.12 -28.60
CA LEU A 119 42.63 -3.47 -28.66
C LEU A 119 41.29 -3.49 -29.41
N TYR A 120 40.49 -2.44 -29.25
CA TYR A 120 39.13 -2.34 -29.80
C TYR A 120 39.02 -1.35 -30.99
N GLN A 121 40.13 -1.12 -31.71
CA GLN A 121 40.14 -0.21 -32.87
C GLN A 121 39.03 -0.55 -33.87
N GLY A 122 38.30 0.47 -34.32
CA GLY A 122 37.19 0.33 -35.26
C GLY A 122 35.82 0.03 -34.64
N ASN A 123 35.74 -0.30 -33.34
CA ASN A 123 34.49 -0.57 -32.63
C ASN A 123 34.37 0.20 -31.29
N LEU A 124 34.99 1.38 -31.17
CA LEU A 124 34.89 2.21 -29.97
C LEU A 124 33.70 3.18 -30.03
N LEU A 125 33.05 3.37 -28.89
CA LEU A 125 32.12 4.47 -28.65
C LEU A 125 32.85 5.67 -28.01
N GLU A 126 32.14 6.80 -27.93
CA GLU A 126 32.63 8.00 -27.24
C GLU A 126 32.85 7.72 -25.74
N GLU A 127 33.95 8.26 -25.19
CA GLU A 127 34.28 8.09 -23.77
C GLU A 127 33.31 8.91 -22.91
N SER A 128 32.68 8.24 -21.94
CA SER A 128 31.82 8.91 -20.96
C SER A 128 32.66 9.38 -19.77
N GLY A 129 32.50 10.65 -19.38
CA GLY A 129 33.13 11.21 -18.19
C GLY A 129 32.50 10.72 -16.87
N PRO A 130 32.90 11.29 -15.72
CA PRO A 130 32.30 10.95 -14.44
C PRO A 130 30.77 11.16 -14.49
N PRO A 131 29.98 10.22 -13.93
CA PRO A 131 28.54 10.39 -13.85
C PRO A 131 28.19 11.60 -12.95
N PRO A 132 27.04 12.26 -13.17
CA PRO A 132 26.60 13.35 -12.32
C PRO A 132 26.41 12.87 -10.86
N GLU A 133 26.85 13.67 -9.89
CA GLU A 133 26.79 13.33 -8.45
C GLU A 133 25.36 13.13 -7.94
N SER A 134 24.39 13.78 -8.57
CA SER A 134 22.97 13.67 -8.26
C SER A 134 22.17 13.36 -9.51
N MET A 135 21.10 12.58 -9.35
CA MET A 135 20.14 12.34 -10.43
C MET A 135 19.54 13.67 -10.92
N PRO A 136 19.56 13.95 -12.23
CA PRO A 136 18.95 15.15 -12.78
C PRO A 136 17.45 15.20 -12.47
N ALA A 137 17.01 16.27 -11.80
CA ALA A 137 15.59 16.50 -11.55
C ALA A 137 14.95 17.26 -12.72
N VAL A 138 13.74 16.87 -13.12
CA VAL A 138 12.95 17.63 -14.09
C VAL A 138 12.39 18.87 -13.37
N PRO A 139 12.55 20.09 -13.91
CA PRO A 139 11.97 21.29 -13.31
C PRO A 139 10.44 21.17 -13.18
N PRO A 140 9.84 21.68 -12.08
CA PRO A 140 8.39 21.68 -11.94
C PRO A 140 7.76 22.57 -13.04
N PRO A 141 6.56 22.21 -13.55
CA PRO A 141 5.85 23.04 -14.51
C PRO A 141 5.54 24.42 -13.89
N PRO A 142 5.54 25.50 -14.70
CA PRO A 142 5.23 26.84 -14.20
C PRO A 142 3.83 26.86 -13.56
N PRO A 143 3.62 27.65 -12.49
CA PRO A 143 2.32 27.76 -11.86
C PRO A 143 1.30 28.24 -12.89
N ALA A 144 0.27 27.45 -13.12
CA ALA A 144 -0.88 27.86 -13.91
C ALA A 144 -1.44 29.14 -13.28
N GLU A 145 -1.49 30.21 -14.07
CA GLU A 145 -2.13 31.46 -13.67
C GLU A 145 -3.58 31.16 -13.27
N THR A 146 -3.85 31.24 -11.98
CA THR A 146 -5.22 31.28 -11.46
C THR A 146 -5.81 32.61 -11.91
N SER A 147 -6.52 32.59 -13.04
CA SER A 147 -7.43 33.65 -13.44
C SER A 147 -8.54 33.72 -12.40
N SER A 148 -8.39 34.67 -11.47
CA SER A 148 -9.42 35.05 -10.50
C SER A 148 -10.58 35.71 -11.24
N GLU A 149 -11.62 34.94 -11.57
CA GLU A 149 -12.88 35.51 -12.03
C GLU A 149 -13.72 35.91 -10.80
N GLN A 150 -13.63 37.20 -10.44
CA GLN A 150 -14.55 37.83 -9.50
C GLN A 150 -15.94 37.92 -10.15
N THR A 151 -16.86 37.01 -9.80
CA THR A 151 -18.29 37.28 -9.96
C THR A 151 -18.82 37.95 -8.70
N SER A 152 -19.00 39.26 -8.82
CA SER A 152 -19.77 40.10 -7.91
C SER A 152 -21.25 39.93 -8.24
N HIS A 153 -22.04 39.34 -7.34
CA HIS A 153 -23.48 39.57 -7.30
C HIS A 153 -23.94 39.67 -5.85
N GLN A 154 -24.09 40.92 -5.41
CA GLN A 154 -24.78 41.32 -4.19
C GLN A 154 -25.70 42.47 -4.60
N SER A 155 -27.02 42.31 -4.47
CA SER A 155 -27.96 43.35 -4.03
C SER A 155 -29.38 42.79 -3.93
N ALA A 156 -30.06 43.32 -2.93
CA ALA A 156 -31.40 43.03 -2.43
C ALA A 156 -32.52 43.53 -3.34
#